data_AF-A0A7X0Y690-F1
#
_entry.id   AF-A0A7X0Y690-F1
#
_cell.length_a   1.000
_cell.length_b   1.000
_cell.length_c   1.000
_cell.angle_alpha   90.00
_cell.angle_beta   90.00
_cell.angle_gamma   90.00
#
_symmetry.space_group_name_H-M   'P 1'
#
loop_
_entity.id
_entity.type
_entity.pdbx_description
1 polymer ?
#
loop_
_entity_poly.entity_id
_entity_poly.type
_entity_poly.pdbx_seq_one_letter_code
_entity_poly.pdbx_strand_id
1 'polypeptide(L)'
;MAKADQVGNTSNVHLRGILLDVLELAFPPEEVGTDKLSQFYLELHQKEMAKKHGDYNWDTHLIRLFNLSRPYKHIIISGLHELAHHIEATLHGETKHQERFYGYLHQLMVTAMSMEIMTKMDVIDDQANPDLEKLEKFFGKIAYWRINKIPYKQNKCHIRILRAYEWRDILKGFGYSYLTLEQIWMKELEVVNKQVEVDALIALGIPKNNIVIQSATEIEADFFYYLVIRNAYDHREYLRSIGYQYGGYGKGDRNWVKKIMARDLDAEKELVANLMGVAAKVMR
;
A
#
# COMPACT_ATOMS: atom_id res chain seq x y z
N MET A 1 23.36 18.21 15.23
CA MET A 1 22.93 16.86 15.65
C MET A 1 21.47 16.92 16.04
N ALA A 2 20.64 16.17 15.30
CA ALA A 2 19.28 15.67 15.61
C ALA A 2 18.42 15.68 14.33
N LYS A 3 18.70 14.74 13.40
CA LYS A 3 17.70 14.28 12.43
C LYS A 3 16.96 13.13 13.11
N ALA A 4 15.88 13.46 13.82
CA ALA A 4 14.86 12.50 14.25
C ALA A 4 13.61 12.76 13.40
N ASP A 5 12.91 11.70 13.03
CA ASP A 5 11.62 11.67 12.29
C ASP A 5 11.64 11.52 10.75
N GLN A 6 12.52 10.65 10.24
CA GLN A 6 12.21 9.87 9.03
C GLN A 6 12.26 8.37 9.32
N VAL A 7 11.60 7.94 10.41
CA VAL A 7 11.08 6.57 10.44
C VAL A 7 9.84 6.63 9.55
N GLY A 8 9.97 6.14 8.31
CA GLY A 8 8.84 5.95 7.44
C GLY A 8 7.71 5.28 8.22
N ASN A 9 6.49 5.76 8.02
CA ASN A 9 5.30 5.15 8.61
C ASN A 9 5.35 3.62 8.45
N THR A 10 4.98 2.86 9.48
CA THR A 10 5.03 1.38 9.47
C THR A 10 4.35 0.75 8.25
N SER A 11 3.30 1.39 7.68
CA SER A 11 2.70 0.97 6.41
C SER A 11 3.70 1.00 5.24
N ASN A 12 4.55 2.03 5.17
CA ASN A 12 5.63 2.14 4.20
C ASN A 12 6.66 1.02 4.41
N VAL A 13 7.03 0.75 5.66
CA VAL A 13 8.00 -0.30 5.99
C VAL A 13 7.48 -1.66 5.54
N HIS A 14 6.18 -1.92 5.74
CA HIS A 14 5.56 -3.17 5.32
C HIS A 14 5.56 -3.36 3.80
N LEU A 15 5.07 -2.36 3.03
CA LEU A 15 5.09 -2.46 1.56
C LEU A 15 6.52 -2.50 1.01
N ARG A 16 7.45 -1.74 1.60
CA ARG A 16 8.86 -1.80 1.22
C ARG A 16 9.44 -3.19 1.43
N GLY A 17 9.10 -3.87 2.53
CA GLY A 17 9.53 -5.24 2.79
C GLY A 17 9.07 -6.19 1.68
N ILE A 18 7.83 -6.06 1.21
CA ILE A 18 7.31 -6.85 0.09
C ILE A 18 8.08 -6.57 -1.20
N LEU A 19 8.35 -5.29 -1.51
CA LEU A 19 9.12 -4.92 -2.70
C LEU A 19 10.57 -5.42 -2.63
N LEU A 20 11.17 -5.45 -1.44
CA LEU A 20 12.49 -6.04 -1.23
C LEU A 20 12.48 -7.56 -1.42
N ASP A 21 11.50 -8.26 -0.86
CA ASP A 21 11.36 -9.72 -1.05
C ASP A 21 11.26 -10.07 -2.55
N VAL A 22 10.50 -9.28 -3.32
CA VAL A 22 10.41 -9.44 -4.78
C VAL A 22 11.74 -9.13 -5.46
N LEU A 23 12.42 -8.04 -5.07
CA LEU A 23 13.70 -7.64 -5.63
C LEU A 23 14.77 -8.72 -5.45
N GLU A 24 14.91 -9.24 -4.23
CA GLU A 24 15.92 -10.24 -3.87
C GLU A 24 15.73 -11.57 -4.60
N LEU A 25 14.48 -11.99 -4.80
CA LEU A 25 14.16 -13.19 -5.57
C LEU A 25 14.29 -12.97 -7.09
N ALA A 26 14.01 -11.75 -7.56
CA ALA A 26 14.16 -11.39 -8.96
C ALA A 26 15.63 -11.26 -9.36
N PHE A 27 16.47 -10.70 -8.48
CA PHE A 27 17.88 -10.41 -8.72
C PHE A 27 18.71 -10.87 -7.51
N PRO A 28 19.09 -12.15 -7.44
CA PRO A 28 19.87 -12.66 -6.31
C PRO A 28 21.21 -11.92 -6.14
N PRO A 29 21.60 -11.56 -4.90
CA PRO A 29 22.85 -10.83 -4.63
C PRO A 29 24.13 -11.48 -5.12
N GLU A 30 24.10 -12.80 -5.31
CA GLU A 30 25.23 -13.58 -5.79
C GLU A 30 25.49 -13.35 -7.29
N GLU A 31 24.50 -12.85 -8.04
CA GLU A 31 24.54 -12.70 -9.50
C GLU A 31 24.68 -11.24 -9.96
N VAL A 32 24.19 -10.30 -9.15
CA VAL A 32 24.18 -8.86 -9.43
C VAL A 32 24.59 -8.19 -8.12
N GLY A 33 25.44 -7.16 -8.14
CA GLY A 33 25.83 -6.41 -6.94
C GLY A 33 24.66 -5.64 -6.31
N THR A 34 23.68 -6.37 -5.75
CA THR A 34 22.33 -5.91 -5.41
C THR A 34 22.24 -5.21 -4.08
N ASP A 35 23.33 -5.17 -3.31
CA ASP A 35 23.41 -4.39 -2.06
C ASP A 35 23.02 -2.93 -2.28
N LYS A 36 23.22 -2.40 -3.50
CA LYS A 36 22.79 -1.05 -3.88
C LYS A 36 21.32 -0.98 -4.31
N LEU A 37 20.78 -2.05 -4.88
CA LEU A 37 19.38 -2.11 -5.33
C LEU A 37 18.39 -2.17 -4.15
N SER A 38 18.85 -2.64 -2.99
CA SER A 38 18.03 -2.61 -1.76
C SER A 38 18.01 -1.24 -1.07
N GLN A 39 18.85 -0.30 -1.51
CA GLN A 39 19.02 1.03 -0.91
C GLN A 39 18.05 2.06 -1.49
N PHE A 40 16.75 1.81 -1.31
CA PHE A 40 15.70 2.77 -1.60
C PHE A 40 14.78 3.01 -0.41
N TYR A 41 14.10 4.15 -0.42
CA TYR A 41 13.04 4.53 0.52
C TYR A 41 11.67 4.43 -0.15
N LEU A 42 10.63 4.23 0.66
CA LEU A 42 9.26 4.18 0.19
C LEU A 42 8.37 5.10 1.03
N GLU A 43 7.51 5.87 0.35
CA GLU A 43 6.46 6.67 0.99
C GLU A 43 5.10 6.47 0.33
N LEU A 44 4.13 6.06 1.13
CA LEU A 44 2.71 6.08 0.75
C LEU A 44 2.11 7.44 1.10
N HIS A 45 1.54 8.12 0.11
CA HIS A 45 0.93 9.44 0.28
C HIS A 45 -0.59 9.35 0.13
N GLN A 46 -1.34 9.77 1.15
CA GLN A 46 -2.80 9.89 1.11
C GLN A 46 -3.22 11.08 0.24
N LYS A 47 -2.99 10.95 -1.06
CA LYS A 47 -3.19 11.98 -2.06
C LYS A 47 -3.60 11.32 -3.38
N GLU A 48 -4.62 11.89 -4.01
CA GLU A 48 -5.03 11.52 -5.36
C GLU A 48 -4.40 12.47 -6.39
N MET A 49 -3.84 11.89 -7.45
CA MET A 49 -3.09 12.51 -8.52
C MET A 49 -3.71 12.10 -9.86
N ALA A 50 -4.00 13.08 -10.72
CA ALA A 50 -4.67 12.81 -11.99
C ALA A 50 -3.77 12.17 -13.05
N LYS A 51 -2.45 12.36 -12.96
CA LYS A 51 -1.50 12.02 -14.04
C LYS A 51 -0.55 10.86 -13.73
N LYS A 52 -0.38 10.49 -12.47
CA LYS A 52 0.61 9.48 -12.06
C LYS A 52 0.18 8.77 -10.79
N HIS A 53 0.57 7.50 -10.69
CA HIS A 53 0.30 6.65 -9.52
C HIS A 53 1.51 6.52 -8.60
N GLY A 54 2.70 6.77 -9.13
CA GLY A 54 3.93 6.85 -8.35
C GLY A 54 4.92 7.83 -8.98
N ASP A 55 6.03 8.06 -8.29
CA ASP A 55 7.27 8.52 -8.90
C ASP A 55 8.49 8.01 -8.14
N TYR A 56 9.62 7.99 -8.83
CA TYR A 56 10.93 7.74 -8.29
C TYR A 56 11.80 9.01 -8.35
N ASN A 57 12.38 9.39 -7.21
CA ASN A 57 13.39 10.43 -7.13
C ASN A 57 14.79 9.80 -7.05
N TRP A 58 15.59 10.00 -8.11
CA TRP A 58 16.92 9.43 -8.23
C TRP A 58 17.91 9.99 -7.20
N ASP A 59 17.82 11.28 -6.86
CA ASP A 59 18.77 11.95 -5.95
C ASP A 59 18.67 11.41 -4.52
N THR A 60 17.46 10.99 -4.13
CA THR A 60 17.15 10.54 -2.77
C THR A 60 16.82 9.05 -2.70
N HIS A 61 16.90 8.33 -3.82
CA HIS A 61 16.44 6.94 -3.95
C HIS A 61 15.04 6.70 -3.34
N LEU A 62 14.11 7.65 -3.55
CA LEU A 62 12.81 7.64 -2.90
C LEU A 62 11.72 7.29 -3.90
N ILE A 63 10.99 6.21 -3.63
CA ILE A 63 9.74 5.86 -4.30
C ILE A 63 8.59 6.49 -3.52
N ARG A 64 7.73 7.25 -4.20
CA ARG A 64 6.47 7.77 -3.64
C ARG A 64 5.31 7.16 -4.39
N LEU A 65 4.34 6.63 -3.65
CA LEU A 65 3.09 6.11 -4.23
C LEU A 65 1.91 6.97 -3.80
N PHE A 66 1.03 7.22 -4.76
CA PHE A 66 -0.19 8.00 -4.64
C PHE A 66 -1.40 7.11 -4.97
N ASN A 67 -2.59 7.71 -4.95
CA ASN A 67 -3.83 7.09 -5.39
C ASN A 67 -4.18 5.80 -4.62
N LEU A 68 -4.14 5.91 -3.29
CA LEU A 68 -4.35 4.79 -2.38
C LEU A 68 -5.82 4.32 -2.32
N SER A 69 -6.72 4.97 -3.08
CA SER A 69 -8.09 4.48 -3.29
C SER A 69 -8.17 3.26 -4.22
N ARG A 70 -7.13 3.02 -5.02
CA ARG A 70 -7.07 1.88 -5.96
C ARG A 70 -6.93 0.55 -5.20
N PRO A 71 -7.29 -0.58 -5.84
CA PRO A 71 -7.00 -1.91 -5.30
C PRO A 71 -5.54 -2.04 -4.88
N TYR A 72 -5.28 -2.70 -3.76
CA TYR A 72 -3.92 -2.78 -3.21
C TYR A 72 -2.92 -3.44 -4.17
N LYS A 73 -3.38 -4.41 -4.98
CA LYS A 73 -2.54 -5.02 -6.03
C LYS A 73 -2.10 -4.02 -7.10
N HIS A 74 -2.93 -3.04 -7.45
CA HIS A 74 -2.56 -1.97 -8.39
C HIS A 74 -1.52 -1.00 -7.78
N ILE A 75 -1.57 -0.81 -6.46
CA ILE A 75 -0.56 -0.05 -5.71
C ILE A 75 0.78 -0.80 -5.69
N ILE A 76 0.76 -2.12 -5.51
CA ILE A 76 1.95 -2.98 -5.64
C ILE A 76 2.53 -2.89 -7.05
N ILE A 77 1.72 -3.00 -8.10
CA ILE A 77 2.16 -2.85 -9.51
C ILE A 77 2.86 -1.49 -9.71
N SER A 78 2.27 -0.41 -9.18
CA SER A 78 2.88 0.92 -9.24
C SER A 78 4.21 0.96 -8.47
N GLY A 79 4.30 0.28 -7.33
CA GLY A 79 5.55 0.09 -6.58
C GLY A 79 6.63 -0.66 -7.37
N LEU A 80 6.27 -1.72 -8.10
CA LEU A 80 7.19 -2.47 -8.96
C LEU A 80 7.66 -1.63 -10.16
N HIS A 81 6.79 -0.79 -10.73
CA HIS A 81 7.17 0.16 -11.78
C HIS A 81 8.25 1.14 -11.28
N GLU A 82 8.01 1.81 -10.15
CA GLU A 82 8.98 2.75 -9.60
C GLU A 82 10.26 2.04 -9.11
N LEU A 83 10.16 0.78 -8.68
CA LEU A 83 11.32 -0.05 -8.36
C LEU A 83 12.14 -0.37 -9.61
N ALA A 84 11.52 -0.62 -10.76
CA ALA A 84 12.25 -0.78 -12.02
C ALA A 84 13.00 0.51 -12.41
N HIS A 85 12.42 1.69 -12.15
CA HIS A 85 13.13 2.97 -12.30
C HIS A 85 14.33 3.08 -11.35
N HIS A 86 14.18 2.63 -10.11
CA HIS A 86 15.30 2.58 -9.16
C HIS A 86 16.43 1.67 -9.66
N ILE A 87 16.11 0.49 -10.19
CA ILE A 87 17.11 -0.44 -10.74
C ILE A 87 17.84 0.19 -11.93
N GLU A 88 17.11 0.75 -12.90
CA GLU A 88 17.70 1.40 -14.08
C GLU A 88 18.63 2.55 -13.67
N ALA A 89 18.19 3.40 -12.73
CA ALA A 89 18.99 4.52 -12.25
C ALA A 89 20.24 4.07 -11.49
N THR A 90 20.13 3.00 -10.71
CA THR A 90 21.23 2.51 -9.88
C THR A 90 22.30 1.82 -10.72
N LEU A 91 21.90 1.10 -11.77
CA LEU A 91 22.84 0.38 -12.64
C LEU A 91 23.40 1.24 -13.77
N HIS A 92 22.58 2.14 -14.34
CA HIS A 92 22.92 2.85 -15.58
C HIS A 92 22.87 4.38 -15.47
N GLY A 93 22.43 4.94 -14.34
CA GLY A 93 22.34 6.38 -14.16
C GLY A 93 21.23 7.06 -14.98
N GLU A 94 20.24 6.30 -15.44
CA GLU A 94 19.11 6.80 -16.25
C GLU A 94 17.76 6.37 -15.66
N THR A 95 16.68 7.10 -15.97
CA THR A 95 15.31 6.77 -15.53
C THR A 95 14.33 6.65 -16.69
N LYS A 96 14.82 6.50 -17.92
CA LYS A 96 13.98 6.47 -19.14
C LYS A 96 13.35 5.08 -19.34
N HIS A 97 12.13 5.04 -19.88
CA HIS A 97 11.43 3.82 -20.31
C HIS A 97 12.04 3.20 -21.58
N GLN A 98 13.27 2.68 -21.46
CA GLN A 98 13.94 1.91 -22.52
C GLN A 98 13.60 0.42 -22.42
N GLU A 99 14.05 -0.39 -23.38
CA GLU A 99 13.84 -1.84 -23.36
C GLU A 99 14.36 -2.51 -22.09
N ARG A 100 15.51 -2.04 -21.54
CA ARG A 100 16.06 -2.52 -20.27
C ARG A 100 15.12 -2.33 -19.09
N PHE A 101 14.53 -1.13 -18.98
CA PHE A 101 13.52 -0.83 -17.96
C PHE A 101 12.37 -1.84 -18.02
N TYR A 102 11.84 -2.12 -19.22
CA TYR A 102 10.77 -3.10 -19.38
C TYR A 102 11.23 -4.54 -19.06
N GLY A 103 12.51 -4.87 -19.29
CA GLY A 103 13.13 -6.10 -18.82
C GLY A 103 13.09 -6.22 -17.29
N TYR A 104 13.53 -5.19 -16.57
CA TYR A 104 13.49 -5.18 -15.11
C TYR A 104 12.05 -5.24 -14.58
N LEU A 105 11.14 -4.45 -15.14
CA LEU A 105 9.73 -4.46 -14.75
C LEU A 105 9.09 -5.82 -14.99
N HIS A 106 9.29 -6.42 -16.16
CA HIS A 106 8.77 -7.74 -16.48
C HIS A 106 9.27 -8.80 -15.48
N GLN A 107 10.57 -8.80 -15.18
CA GLN A 107 11.17 -9.73 -14.23
C GLN A 107 10.60 -9.56 -12.82
N LEU A 108 10.47 -8.32 -12.33
CA LEU A 108 9.84 -8.02 -11.05
C LEU A 108 8.37 -8.51 -11.00
N MET A 109 7.59 -8.27 -12.05
CA MET A 109 6.18 -8.68 -12.12
C MET A 109 6.04 -10.21 -12.17
N VAL A 110 6.84 -10.89 -12.99
CA VAL A 110 6.84 -12.37 -13.06
C VAL A 110 7.24 -12.98 -11.71
N THR A 111 8.23 -12.40 -11.02
CA THR A 111 8.62 -12.84 -9.68
C THR A 111 7.51 -12.63 -8.66
N ALA A 112 6.86 -11.45 -8.63
CA ALA A 112 5.74 -11.19 -7.73
C ALA A 112 4.56 -12.15 -7.98
N MET A 113 4.29 -12.51 -9.24
CA MET A 113 3.29 -13.53 -9.59
C MET A 113 3.72 -14.94 -9.16
N SER A 114 5.00 -15.27 -9.30
CA SER A 114 5.59 -16.53 -8.88
C SER A 114 5.51 -16.73 -7.36
N MET A 115 5.59 -15.63 -6.60
CA MET A 115 5.39 -15.57 -5.15
C MET A 115 3.92 -15.56 -4.73
N GLU A 116 2.98 -15.59 -5.68
CA GLU A 116 1.53 -15.50 -5.45
C GLU A 116 1.08 -14.19 -4.76
N ILE A 117 1.91 -13.14 -4.79
CA ILE A 117 1.57 -11.81 -4.28
C ILE A 117 0.53 -11.12 -5.16
N MET A 118 0.54 -11.41 -6.45
CA MET A 118 -0.40 -10.89 -7.44
C MET A 118 -0.61 -11.90 -8.55
N THR A 119 -1.64 -11.71 -9.35
CA THR A 119 -2.03 -12.56 -10.47
C THR A 119 -1.88 -11.81 -11.79
N LYS A 120 -2.03 -12.54 -12.90
CA LYS A 120 -2.15 -11.92 -14.23
C LYS A 120 -3.41 -11.03 -14.33
N MET A 121 -4.50 -11.41 -13.67
CA MET A 121 -5.74 -10.64 -13.69
C MET A 121 -5.57 -9.29 -13.01
N ASP A 122 -4.81 -9.22 -11.90
CA ASP A 122 -4.51 -7.94 -11.24
C ASP A 122 -3.80 -6.93 -12.16
N VAL A 123 -3.06 -7.41 -13.18
CA VAL A 123 -2.42 -6.56 -14.19
C VAL A 123 -3.38 -6.19 -15.32
N ILE A 124 -4.20 -7.15 -15.76
CA ILE A 124 -5.17 -6.95 -16.84
C ILE A 124 -6.28 -5.99 -16.41
N ASP A 125 -6.73 -6.10 -15.16
CA ASP A 125 -7.80 -5.29 -14.59
C ASP A 125 -7.33 -3.89 -14.20
N ASP A 126 -6.00 -3.65 -14.16
CA ASP A 126 -5.45 -2.32 -14.01
C ASP A 126 -5.57 -1.53 -15.31
N GLN A 127 -6.78 -1.04 -15.59
CA GLN A 127 -7.13 -0.26 -16.79
C GLN A 127 -6.28 1.00 -16.98
N ALA A 128 -5.54 1.42 -15.95
CA ALA A 128 -4.65 2.57 -15.97
C ALA A 128 -3.18 2.20 -16.20
N ASN A 129 -2.85 0.95 -16.58
CA ASN A 129 -1.48 0.51 -16.78
C ASN A 129 -1.01 0.70 -18.25
N PRO A 130 -0.35 1.83 -18.60
CA PRO A 130 0.19 2.04 -19.94
C PRO A 130 1.35 1.09 -20.29
N ASP A 131 1.95 0.43 -19.29
CA ASP A 131 3.09 -0.44 -19.50
C ASP A 131 2.69 -1.80 -20.06
N LEU A 132 1.44 -2.24 -19.87
CA LEU A 132 0.99 -3.55 -20.34
C LEU A 132 1.19 -3.70 -21.85
N GLU A 133 0.83 -2.69 -22.65
CA GLU A 133 1.03 -2.74 -24.10
C GLU A 133 2.51 -2.88 -24.48
N LYS A 134 3.40 -2.18 -23.77
CA LYS A 134 4.85 -2.23 -24.01
C LYS A 134 5.44 -3.57 -23.56
N LEU A 135 5.03 -4.07 -22.40
CA LEU A 135 5.43 -5.38 -21.89
C LEU A 135 4.98 -6.48 -22.86
N GLU A 136 3.75 -6.43 -23.36
CA GLU A 136 3.27 -7.41 -24.33
C GLU A 136 3.99 -7.31 -25.69
N LYS A 137 4.41 -6.11 -26.09
CA LYS A 137 5.24 -5.92 -27.28
C LYS A 137 6.60 -6.61 -27.16
N PHE A 138 7.24 -6.56 -25.99
CA PHE A 138 8.58 -7.12 -25.78
C PHE A 138 8.56 -8.60 -25.36
N PHE A 139 7.59 -9.03 -24.56
CA PHE A 139 7.56 -10.34 -23.90
C PHE A 139 6.38 -11.22 -24.31
N GLY A 140 5.56 -10.77 -25.26
CA GLY A 140 4.35 -11.46 -25.70
C GLY A 140 3.16 -11.27 -24.74
N LYS A 141 1.98 -11.77 -25.12
CA LYS A 141 0.76 -11.58 -24.34
C LYS A 141 0.89 -12.11 -22.92
N ILE A 142 0.39 -11.34 -21.94
CA ILE A 142 0.47 -11.69 -20.51
C ILE A 142 -0.15 -13.06 -20.21
N ALA A 143 -1.22 -13.41 -20.93
CA ALA A 143 -1.87 -14.72 -20.84
C ALA A 143 -0.87 -15.88 -21.03
N TYR A 144 0.16 -15.71 -21.86
CA TYR A 144 1.16 -16.72 -22.19
C TYR A 144 2.47 -16.62 -21.39
N TRP A 145 2.63 -15.63 -20.51
CA TRP A 145 3.82 -15.57 -19.65
C TRP A 145 3.92 -16.82 -18.77
N ARG A 146 5.12 -17.39 -18.67
CA ARG A 146 5.38 -18.55 -17.82
C ARG A 146 5.63 -18.08 -16.40
N ILE A 147 4.74 -18.48 -15.48
CA ILE A 147 4.84 -18.15 -14.05
C ILE A 147 5.13 -19.45 -13.31
N ASN A 148 6.34 -19.58 -12.76
CA ASN A 148 6.75 -20.77 -12.02
C ASN A 148 6.59 -20.47 -10.53
N LYS A 149 5.76 -21.24 -9.81
CA LYS A 149 5.54 -20.99 -8.39
C LYS A 149 6.84 -21.10 -7.60
N ILE A 150 7.09 -20.10 -6.75
CA ILE A 150 8.20 -20.07 -5.80
C ILE A 150 7.59 -20.16 -4.39
N PRO A 151 8.08 -21.08 -3.52
CA PRO A 151 7.65 -21.11 -2.14
C PRO A 151 8.00 -19.78 -1.43
N TYR A 152 6.99 -18.94 -1.23
CA TYR A 152 7.13 -17.66 -0.54
C TYR A 152 6.14 -17.62 0.62
N LYS A 153 6.67 -17.56 1.85
CA LYS A 153 5.91 -17.42 3.11
C LYS A 153 4.69 -18.35 3.27
N GLN A 154 4.68 -19.52 2.63
CA GLN A 154 3.54 -20.45 2.63
C GLN A 154 3.24 -21.03 4.03
N ASN A 155 4.24 -21.05 4.93
CA ASN A 155 4.11 -21.46 6.33
C ASN A 155 3.81 -20.29 7.27
N LYS A 156 3.61 -19.07 6.77
CA LYS A 156 3.37 -17.88 7.59
C LYS A 156 1.98 -17.32 7.40
N CYS A 157 1.48 -16.66 8.43
CA CYS A 157 0.24 -15.88 8.39
C CYS A 157 0.43 -14.51 9.03
N HIS A 158 -0.46 -13.59 8.69
CA HIS A 158 -0.60 -12.30 9.36
C HIS A 158 -1.80 -12.36 10.29
N ILE A 159 -1.59 -12.02 11.56
CA ILE A 159 -2.68 -11.72 12.49
C ILE A 159 -2.86 -10.22 12.52
N ARG A 160 -4.06 -9.79 12.17
CA ARG A 160 -4.48 -8.39 12.07
C ARG A 160 -5.54 -8.12 13.14
N ILE A 161 -5.32 -7.07 13.93
CA ILE A 161 -6.26 -6.65 14.96
C ILE A 161 -6.88 -5.32 14.55
N LEU A 162 -8.17 -5.37 14.23
CA LEU A 162 -8.99 -4.25 13.84
C LEU A 162 -9.51 -3.51 15.09
N ARG A 163 -9.78 -2.20 14.96
CA ARG A 163 -10.42 -1.39 16.03
C ARG A 163 -9.77 -1.55 17.41
N ALA A 164 -8.43 -1.64 17.45
CA ALA A 164 -7.71 -2.11 18.62
C ALA A 164 -6.93 -1.03 19.39
N TYR A 165 -7.36 0.23 19.29
CA TYR A 165 -6.64 1.35 19.92
C TYR A 165 -6.54 1.23 21.45
N GLU A 166 -7.55 0.65 22.08
CA GLU A 166 -7.58 0.43 23.53
C GLU A 166 -6.55 -0.60 24.01
N TRP A 167 -6.16 -1.57 23.17
CA TRP A 167 -5.14 -2.58 23.48
C TRP A 167 -3.74 -2.25 22.94
N ARG A 168 -3.49 -1.01 22.48
CA ARG A 168 -2.22 -0.62 21.84
C ARG A 168 -0.97 -1.00 22.64
N ASP A 169 -1.00 -0.79 23.95
CA ASP A 169 0.17 -1.01 24.81
C ASP A 169 0.43 -2.52 25.00
N ILE A 170 -0.65 -3.31 25.10
CA ILE A 170 -0.61 -4.77 25.13
C ILE A 170 -0.08 -5.32 23.80
N LEU A 171 -0.64 -4.87 22.69
CA LEU A 171 -0.27 -5.33 21.34
C LEU A 171 1.19 -5.00 21.02
N LYS A 172 1.65 -3.81 21.41
CA LYS A 172 3.07 -3.44 21.29
C LYS A 172 3.96 -4.36 22.12
N GLY A 173 3.56 -4.71 23.35
CA GLY A 173 4.27 -5.68 24.20
C GLY A 173 4.33 -7.09 23.59
N PHE A 174 3.32 -7.46 22.80
CA PHE A 174 3.25 -8.74 22.09
C PHE A 174 3.99 -8.75 20.74
N GLY A 175 4.66 -7.65 20.39
CA GLY A 175 5.43 -7.52 19.15
C GLY A 175 4.59 -7.18 17.92
N TYR A 176 3.36 -6.71 18.09
CA TYR A 176 2.57 -6.20 16.97
C TYR A 176 3.08 -4.81 16.56
N SER A 177 3.03 -4.55 15.26
CA SER A 177 3.33 -3.25 14.67
C SER A 177 2.04 -2.57 14.23
N TYR A 178 1.91 -1.27 14.51
CA TYR A 178 0.74 -0.49 14.10
C TYR A 178 0.91 0.06 12.69
N LEU A 179 0.13 -0.44 11.73
CA LEU A 179 0.10 0.07 10.37
C LEU A 179 -0.79 1.33 10.34
N THR A 180 -0.19 2.52 10.21
CA THR A 180 -0.93 3.75 10.50
C THR A 180 -1.88 4.20 9.40
N LEU A 181 -1.66 3.83 8.13
CA LEU A 181 -2.60 4.16 7.05
C LEU A 181 -3.85 3.29 7.09
N GLU A 182 -3.66 2.02 7.41
CA GLU A 182 -4.69 0.99 7.58
C GLU A 182 -5.35 1.10 8.97
N GLN A 183 -4.66 1.74 9.92
CA GLN A 183 -5.07 1.89 11.32
C GLN A 183 -5.36 0.56 12.03
N ILE A 184 -4.51 -0.44 11.79
CA ILE A 184 -4.60 -1.77 12.39
C ILE A 184 -3.29 -2.17 13.05
N TRP A 185 -3.34 -3.15 13.95
CA TRP A 185 -2.14 -3.81 14.47
C TRP A 185 -1.90 -5.11 13.71
N MET A 186 -0.65 -5.41 13.37
CA MET A 186 -0.31 -6.60 12.61
C MET A 186 0.96 -7.27 13.14
N LYS A 187 0.96 -8.60 13.10
CA LYS A 187 2.13 -9.45 13.39
C LYS A 187 2.17 -10.61 12.39
N GLU A 188 3.35 -10.90 11.86
CA GLU A 188 3.63 -12.09 11.06
C GLU A 188 4.13 -13.21 11.98
N LEU A 189 3.61 -14.42 11.82
CA LEU A 189 4.08 -15.61 12.55
C LEU A 189 3.86 -16.89 11.73
N GLU A 190 4.47 -17.97 12.20
CA GLU A 190 4.27 -19.31 11.66
C GLU A 190 2.83 -19.79 11.87
N VAL A 191 2.24 -20.42 10.85
CA VAL A 191 0.85 -20.92 10.85
C VAL A 191 0.60 -21.89 12.01
N VAL A 192 1.61 -22.67 12.41
CA VAL A 192 1.52 -23.61 13.54
C VAL A 192 1.23 -22.89 14.87
N ASN A 193 1.67 -21.63 15.02
CA ASN A 193 1.51 -20.85 16.25
C ASN A 193 0.23 -20.02 16.27
N LYS A 194 -0.56 -20.02 15.18
CA LYS A 194 -1.74 -19.14 15.02
C LYS A 194 -2.76 -19.30 16.13
N GLN A 195 -3.07 -20.54 16.52
CA GLN A 195 -4.15 -20.80 17.48
C GLN A 195 -3.76 -20.36 18.88
N VAL A 196 -2.51 -20.66 19.27
CA VAL A 196 -1.93 -20.23 20.56
C VAL A 196 -1.95 -18.71 20.69
N GLU A 197 -1.54 -17.98 19.64
CA GLU A 197 -1.54 -16.52 19.64
C GLU A 197 -2.98 -15.97 19.73
N VAL A 198 -3.94 -16.52 18.97
CA VAL A 198 -5.35 -16.11 19.00
C VAL A 198 -5.97 -16.32 20.38
N ASP A 199 -5.74 -17.49 21.00
CA ASP A 199 -6.27 -17.80 22.32
C ASP A 199 -5.68 -16.85 23.38
N ALA A 200 -4.40 -16.51 23.29
CA ALA A 200 -3.76 -15.52 24.16
C ALA A 200 -4.38 -14.12 24.00
N LEU A 201 -4.64 -13.66 22.77
CA LEU A 201 -5.29 -12.37 22.52
C LEU A 201 -6.70 -12.31 23.09
N ILE A 202 -7.48 -13.39 22.94
CA ILE A 202 -8.84 -13.49 23.50
C ILE A 202 -8.79 -13.47 25.02
N ALA A 203 -7.83 -14.18 25.64
CA ALA A 203 -7.64 -14.17 27.10
C ALA A 203 -7.28 -12.77 27.63
N LEU A 204 -6.65 -11.92 26.82
CA LEU A 204 -6.36 -10.51 27.13
C LEU A 204 -7.56 -9.58 26.89
N GLY A 205 -8.72 -10.13 26.52
CA GLY A 205 -9.96 -9.39 26.33
C GLY A 205 -10.12 -8.79 24.94
N ILE A 206 -9.29 -9.16 23.96
CA ILE A 206 -9.48 -8.71 22.57
C ILE A 206 -10.65 -9.48 21.95
N PRO A 207 -11.69 -8.79 21.45
CA PRO A 207 -12.85 -9.44 20.85
C PRO A 207 -12.46 -10.26 19.61
N LYS A 208 -12.95 -11.50 19.52
CA LYS A 208 -12.67 -12.40 18.39
C LYS A 208 -13.06 -11.78 17.03
N ASN A 209 -14.11 -10.97 16.97
CA ASN A 209 -14.55 -10.27 15.76
C ASN A 209 -13.63 -9.12 15.32
N ASN A 210 -12.64 -8.75 16.14
CA ASN A 210 -11.58 -7.80 15.79
C ASN A 210 -10.32 -8.52 15.28
N ILE A 211 -10.22 -9.84 15.40
CA ILE A 211 -9.05 -10.63 15.00
C ILE A 211 -9.30 -11.22 13.61
N VAL A 212 -8.43 -10.89 12.66
CA VAL A 212 -8.44 -11.41 11.30
C VAL A 212 -7.13 -12.13 11.03
N ILE A 213 -7.20 -13.33 10.45
CA ILE A 213 -6.04 -14.13 10.07
C ILE A 213 -6.03 -14.23 8.55
N GLN A 214 -4.90 -13.90 7.93
CA GLN A 214 -4.71 -13.99 6.49
C GLN A 214 -3.41 -14.75 6.18
N SER A 215 -3.38 -15.43 5.04
CA SER A 215 -2.11 -15.97 4.52
C SER A 215 -1.10 -14.84 4.33
N ALA A 216 0.18 -15.07 4.61
CA ALA A 216 1.20 -14.06 4.37
C ALA A 216 1.41 -13.74 2.87
N THR A 217 0.88 -14.58 1.97
CA THR A 217 0.85 -14.35 0.51
C THR A 217 -0.39 -13.57 0.04
N GLU A 218 -1.48 -13.60 0.81
CA GLU A 218 -2.72 -12.87 0.54
C GLU A 218 -2.60 -11.42 0.99
N ILE A 219 -1.71 -10.67 0.33
CA ILE A 219 -1.40 -9.32 0.78
C ILE A 219 -2.50 -8.35 0.37
N GLU A 220 -3.21 -7.80 1.36
CA GLU A 220 -4.25 -6.80 1.19
C GLU A 220 -4.11 -5.66 2.22
N ALA A 221 -4.47 -4.45 1.78
CA ALA A 221 -4.55 -3.28 2.65
C ALA A 221 -5.76 -2.42 2.27
N ASP A 222 -6.48 -1.98 3.30
CA ASP A 222 -7.50 -0.95 3.19
C ASP A 222 -6.99 0.29 3.89
N PHE A 223 -6.74 1.35 3.13
CA PHE A 223 -6.25 2.60 3.68
C PHE A 223 -7.40 3.50 4.14
N PHE A 224 -7.18 4.31 5.16
CA PHE A 224 -8.13 5.34 5.57
C PHE A 224 -7.76 6.69 4.97
N TYR A 225 -8.77 7.45 4.56
CA TYR A 225 -8.67 8.87 4.22
C TYR A 225 -9.51 9.71 5.19
N TYR A 226 -9.08 10.95 5.40
CA TYR A 226 -9.94 11.99 5.98
C TYR A 226 -10.40 12.90 4.86
N LEU A 227 -11.68 12.81 4.50
CA LEU A 227 -12.29 13.67 3.51
C LEU A 227 -12.79 14.94 4.20
N VAL A 228 -12.23 16.08 3.78
CA VAL A 228 -12.49 17.40 4.35
C VAL A 228 -13.32 18.20 3.38
N ILE A 229 -14.47 18.66 3.85
CA ILE A 229 -15.46 19.44 3.13
C ILE A 229 -15.42 20.88 3.68
N ARG A 230 -15.06 21.82 2.80
CA ARG A 230 -14.95 23.24 3.12
C ARG A 230 -16.16 24.01 2.59
N ASN A 231 -16.41 25.19 3.17
CA ASN A 231 -17.44 26.14 2.75
C ASN A 231 -18.86 25.56 2.72
N ALA A 232 -19.17 24.63 3.62
CA ALA A 232 -20.43 23.89 3.61
C ALA A 232 -21.32 24.16 4.83
N TYR A 233 -21.29 25.38 5.37
CA TYR A 233 -22.09 25.74 6.54
C TYR A 233 -23.61 25.61 6.31
N ASP A 234 -24.05 25.95 5.10
CA ASP A 234 -25.47 25.87 4.69
C ASP A 234 -25.92 24.41 4.52
N HIS A 235 -24.99 23.48 4.32
CA HIS A 235 -25.25 22.05 4.13
C HIS A 235 -25.05 21.22 5.41
N ARG A 236 -24.96 21.88 6.57
CA ARG A 236 -24.62 21.25 7.86
C ARG A 236 -25.50 20.07 8.27
N GLU A 237 -26.80 20.17 8.03
CA GLU A 237 -27.77 19.13 8.42
C GLU A 237 -27.59 17.89 7.56
N TYR A 238 -27.44 18.08 6.25
CA TYR A 238 -27.15 17.02 5.30
C TYR A 238 -25.81 16.35 5.60
N LEU A 239 -24.73 17.13 5.78
CA LEU A 239 -23.40 16.61 6.09
C LEU A 239 -23.40 15.79 7.39
N ARG A 240 -24.13 16.24 8.42
CA ARG A 240 -24.30 15.46 9.65
C ARG A 240 -25.06 14.17 9.41
N SER A 241 -26.11 14.18 8.57
CA SER A 241 -26.90 12.97 8.26
C SER A 241 -26.10 11.89 7.54
N ILE A 242 -25.09 12.26 6.76
CA ILE A 242 -24.20 11.32 6.05
C ILE A 242 -22.88 11.05 6.80
N GLY A 243 -22.76 11.51 8.05
CA GLY A 243 -21.70 11.14 8.98
C GLY A 243 -20.47 12.05 9.04
N TYR A 244 -20.52 13.26 8.47
CA TYR A 244 -19.46 14.26 8.68
C TYR A 244 -19.56 14.92 10.05
N GLN A 245 -18.39 15.22 10.61
CA GLN A 245 -18.23 15.91 11.89
C GLN A 245 -17.57 17.28 11.67
N TYR A 246 -18.18 18.32 12.22
CA TYR A 246 -17.60 19.66 12.18
C TYR A 246 -16.42 19.79 13.14
N GLY A 247 -15.25 20.20 12.65
CA GLY A 247 -13.99 20.23 13.42
C GLY A 247 -13.44 18.84 13.77
N GLY A 248 -13.91 17.79 13.11
CA GLY A 248 -13.52 16.41 13.42
C GLY A 248 -12.04 16.11 13.15
N TYR A 249 -11.49 15.18 13.93
CA TYR A 249 -10.18 14.54 13.70
C TYR A 249 -8.96 15.49 13.61
N GLY A 250 -9.08 16.72 14.13
CA GLY A 250 -8.00 17.70 14.10
C GLY A 250 -7.59 18.15 12.69
N LYS A 251 -8.47 18.01 11.69
CA LYS A 251 -8.18 18.39 10.27
C LYS A 251 -8.61 19.82 9.94
N GLY A 252 -8.35 20.73 10.87
CA GLY A 252 -8.61 22.16 10.78
C GLY A 252 -9.95 22.57 11.37
N ASP A 253 -9.91 23.67 12.13
CA ASP A 253 -11.09 24.28 12.71
C ASP A 253 -11.99 24.79 11.59
N ARG A 254 -13.30 24.58 11.73
CA ARG A 254 -14.34 25.03 10.78
C ARG A 254 -14.50 24.23 9.48
N ASN A 255 -14.02 23.00 9.43
CA ASN A 255 -14.30 22.09 8.31
C ASN A 255 -15.20 20.94 8.73
N TRP A 256 -15.94 20.38 7.78
CA TRP A 256 -16.64 19.12 7.95
C TRP A 256 -15.73 17.98 7.54
N VAL A 257 -15.58 16.97 8.39
CA VAL A 257 -14.60 15.90 8.19
C VAL A 257 -15.25 14.55 8.41
N LYS A 258 -15.00 13.61 7.49
CA LYS A 258 -15.39 12.21 7.63
C LYS A 258 -14.17 11.33 7.39
N LYS A 259 -13.99 10.33 8.26
CA LYS A 259 -13.02 9.26 8.05
C LYS A 259 -13.67 8.18 7.18
N ILE A 260 -13.05 7.82 6.08
CA ILE A 260 -13.56 6.85 5.10
C ILE A 260 -12.48 5.86 4.70
N MET A 261 -12.87 4.68 4.19
CA MET A 261 -11.91 3.85 3.45
C MET A 261 -11.55 4.57 2.15
N ALA A 262 -10.28 4.49 1.75
CA ALA A 262 -9.77 5.15 0.57
C ALA A 262 -10.49 4.66 -0.70
N ARG A 263 -10.82 3.36 -0.78
CA ARG A 263 -11.59 2.76 -1.88
C ARG A 263 -13.01 3.34 -2.04
N ASP A 264 -13.57 3.90 -0.97
CA ASP A 264 -14.91 4.51 -0.98
C ASP A 264 -14.85 6.00 -1.39
N LEU A 265 -13.67 6.53 -1.74
CA LEU A 265 -13.48 7.95 -2.00
C LEU A 265 -14.40 8.50 -3.09
N ASP A 266 -14.55 7.78 -4.20
CA ASP A 266 -15.34 8.29 -5.33
C ASP A 266 -16.84 8.28 -5.01
N ALA A 267 -17.33 7.20 -4.39
CA ALA A 267 -18.70 7.14 -3.87
C ALA A 267 -18.97 8.26 -2.86
N GLU A 268 -18.03 8.53 -1.95
CA GLU A 268 -18.18 9.61 -0.97
C GLU A 268 -18.13 11.00 -1.62
N LYS A 269 -17.31 11.20 -2.66
CA LYS A 269 -17.28 12.45 -3.42
C LYS A 269 -18.60 12.71 -4.15
N GLU A 270 -19.25 11.67 -4.69
CA GLU A 270 -20.54 11.80 -5.36
C GLU A 270 -21.63 12.32 -4.41
N LEU A 271 -21.63 11.88 -3.15
CA LEU A 271 -22.59 12.36 -2.14
C LEU A 271 -22.49 13.88 -1.92
N VAL A 272 -21.28 14.45 -2.04
CA VAL A 272 -21.03 15.88 -1.79
C VAL A 272 -20.89 16.71 -3.07
N ALA A 273 -20.87 16.07 -4.24
CA ALA A 273 -20.60 16.74 -5.52
C ALA A 273 -21.64 17.81 -5.88
N ASN A 274 -22.90 17.60 -5.48
CA ASN A 274 -24.02 18.49 -5.80
C ASN A 274 -24.19 19.65 -4.79
N LEU A 275 -23.36 19.71 -3.74
CA LEU A 275 -23.43 20.78 -2.76
C LEU A 275 -22.80 22.05 -3.35
N MET A 276 -23.63 23.06 -3.64
CA MET A 276 -23.13 24.33 -4.16
C MET A 276 -22.13 24.99 -3.22
N GLY A 277 -21.03 25.49 -3.79
CA GLY A 277 -19.98 26.24 -3.08
C GLY A 277 -18.98 25.38 -2.28
N VAL A 278 -19.10 24.06 -2.37
CA VAL A 278 -18.32 23.12 -1.56
C VAL A 278 -17.02 22.69 -2.25
N ALA A 279 -15.95 22.56 -1.47
CA ALA A 279 -14.69 21.97 -1.92
C ALA A 279 -14.32 20.75 -1.06
N ALA A 280 -14.13 19.60 -1.72
CA ALA A 280 -13.72 18.35 -1.09
C ALA A 280 -12.21 18.12 -1.24
N LYS A 281 -11.52 17.75 -0.15
CA LYS A 281 -10.07 17.51 -0.14
C LYS A 281 -9.72 16.32 0.76
N VAL A 282 -8.87 15.43 0.26
CA VAL A 282 -8.25 14.36 1.07
C VAL A 282 -7.12 14.95 1.92
N MET A 283 -7.09 14.60 3.21
CA MET A 283 -6.02 14.96 4.14
C MET A 283 -5.44 13.73 4.83
N ARG A 284 -4.13 13.81 5.12
CA ARG A 284 -3.41 12.94 6.06
C ARG A 284 -3.79 13.29 7.47
#